data_AF-A0A2V8R6F1-F1
#
_entry.id   AF-A0A2V8R6F1-F1
#
_cell.length_a   1.000
_cell.length_b   1.000
_cell.length_c   1.000
_cell.angle_alpha   90.00
_cell.angle_beta   90.00
_cell.angle_gamma   90.00
#
_symmetry.space_group_name_H-M   'P 1'
#
loop_
_entity.id
_entity.type
_entity.pdbx_description
1 polymer ?
#
loop_
_entity_poly.entity_id
_entity_poly.type
_entity_poly.pdbx_seq_one_letter_code
_entity_poly.pdbx_strand_id
1 'polypeptide(L)'
;MNSSFEADAYPGRPRILFIGPGESTHTHAWIDLLEKEPFNVRLYVLYGHLAPPDDWKVKTYVTGYGRGPLDPATRKRLIDKGRVRRQVDRYLAHARGRTWDTRRYAEEWLARIIRGWRPHIVHTFSLDAAEFYFDV
;
A
#
# COMPACT_ATOMS: atom_id res chain seq x y z
N MET A 1 -7.39 -15.54 -13.40
CA MET A 1 -8.42 -14.48 -13.32
C MET A 1 -7.78 -13.26 -12.67
N ASN A 2 -7.67 -12.13 -13.37
CA ASN A 2 -7.18 -10.89 -12.74
C ASN A 2 -8.19 -10.45 -11.69
N SER A 3 -7.74 -10.17 -10.47
CA SER A 3 -8.61 -9.57 -9.46
C SER A 3 -9.04 -8.17 -9.94
N SER A 4 -10.24 -7.73 -9.54
CA SER A 4 -10.76 -6.36 -9.81
C SER A 4 -9.70 -5.27 -9.49
N PHE A 5 -8.93 -5.49 -8.43
CA PHE A 5 -7.82 -4.62 -8.04
C PHE A 5 -6.75 -4.45 -9.14
N GLU A 6 -6.38 -5.50 -9.86
CA GLU A 6 -5.28 -5.43 -10.84
C GLU A 6 -5.69 -4.83 -12.19
N ALA A 7 -6.99 -4.65 -12.45
CA ALA A 7 -7.47 -4.03 -13.68
C ALA A 7 -7.04 -2.56 -13.76
N ASP A 8 -6.45 -2.16 -14.87
CA ASP A 8 -6.20 -0.75 -15.16
C ASP A 8 -7.48 -0.14 -15.74
N ALA A 9 -8.02 0.88 -15.08
CA ALA A 9 -9.24 1.57 -15.52
C ALA A 9 -9.03 2.33 -16.84
N TYR A 10 -7.78 2.71 -17.11
CA TYR A 10 -7.41 3.46 -18.31
C TYR A 10 -6.26 2.77 -19.06
N PRO A 11 -6.54 1.72 -19.86
CA PRO A 11 -5.50 1.00 -20.60
C PRO A 11 -4.65 1.93 -21.49
N GLY A 12 -3.33 1.72 -21.49
CA GLY A 12 -2.38 2.53 -22.27
C GLY A 12 -2.08 3.92 -21.72
N ARG A 13 -2.78 4.37 -20.67
CA ARG A 13 -2.51 5.65 -20.01
C ARG A 13 -1.40 5.55 -18.95
N PRO A 14 -0.84 6.68 -18.50
CA PRO A 14 0.16 6.69 -17.45
C PRO A 14 -0.30 5.95 -16.19
N ARG A 15 0.68 5.38 -15.49
CA ARG A 15 0.55 4.57 -14.28
C ARG A 15 1.41 5.24 -13.23
N ILE A 16 0.81 5.66 -12.13
CA ILE A 16 1.48 6.44 -11.09
C ILE A 16 1.40 5.65 -9.79
N LEU A 17 2.56 5.30 -9.24
CA LEU A 17 2.68 4.67 -7.94
C LEU A 17 3.08 5.73 -6.90
N PHE A 18 2.16 6.05 -6.00
CA PHE A 18 2.49 6.84 -4.82
C PHE A 18 3.00 5.94 -3.70
N ILE A 19 3.95 6.44 -2.91
CA ILE A 19 4.51 5.77 -1.73
C ILE A 19 4.43 6.76 -0.58
N GLY A 20 3.64 6.44 0.44
CA GLY A 20 3.43 7.34 1.58
C GLY A 20 2.42 6.82 2.60
N PRO A 21 2.11 7.62 3.63
CA PRO A 21 1.10 7.29 4.64
C PRO A 21 -0.31 7.38 4.05
N GLY A 22 -1.17 6.40 4.36
CA GLY A 22 -2.52 6.32 3.81
C GLY A 22 -3.51 7.31 4.42
N GLU A 23 -3.25 7.82 5.60
CA GLU A 23 -4.06 8.77 6.38
C GLU A 23 -3.51 10.19 6.34
N SER A 24 -2.42 10.42 5.59
CA SER A 24 -1.88 11.76 5.38
C SER A 24 -2.78 12.56 4.43
N THR A 25 -3.33 13.67 4.92
CA THR A 25 -4.08 14.65 4.12
C THR A 25 -3.26 15.17 2.94
N HIS A 26 -1.93 15.26 3.08
CA HIS A 26 -1.03 15.66 2.00
C HIS A 26 -0.98 14.60 0.89
N THR A 27 -0.92 13.32 1.27
CA THR A 27 -0.99 12.20 0.32
C THR A 27 -2.32 12.20 -0.42
N HIS A 28 -3.43 12.43 0.30
CA HIS A 28 -4.76 12.52 -0.31
C HIS A 28 -4.87 13.68 -1.28
N ALA A 29 -4.50 14.90 -0.85
CA ALA A 29 -4.62 16.10 -1.69
C ALA A 29 -3.90 15.97 -3.03
N TRP A 30 -2.70 15.37 -3.04
CA TRP A 30 -1.95 15.12 -4.28
C TRP A 30 -2.61 14.08 -5.19
N ILE A 31 -3.12 13.00 -4.61
CA ILE A 31 -3.75 11.92 -5.37
C ILE A 31 -5.12 12.36 -5.89
N ASP A 32 -5.91 13.04 -5.07
CA ASP A 32 -7.26 13.51 -5.40
C ASP A 32 -7.23 14.58 -6.48
N LEU A 33 -6.15 15.37 -6.56
CA LEU A 33 -5.92 16.29 -7.70
C LEU A 33 -5.89 15.55 -9.04
N LEU A 34 -5.48 14.28 -9.05
CA LEU A 34 -5.42 13.43 -10.24
C LEU A 34 -6.69 12.61 -10.48
N GLU A 35 -7.69 12.67 -9.60
CA GLU A 35 -8.89 11.80 -9.63
C GLU A 35 -9.64 11.90 -10.97
N LYS A 36 -9.71 13.11 -11.54
CA LYS A 36 -10.44 13.40 -12.78
C LYS A 36 -9.63 13.16 -14.05
N GLU A 37 -8.34 12.89 -13.90
CA GLU A 37 -7.45 12.65 -15.03
C GLU A 37 -7.44 11.17 -15.39
N PRO A 38 -7.25 10.81 -16.68
CA PRO A 38 -7.24 9.42 -17.13
C PRO A 38 -5.91 8.73 -16.77
N PHE A 39 -5.55 8.70 -15.50
CA PHE A 39 -4.36 8.03 -14.97
C PHE A 39 -4.75 6.80 -14.16
N ASN A 40 -3.91 5.77 -14.24
CA ASN A 40 -4.01 4.63 -13.34
C ASN A 40 -3.18 4.93 -12.09
N VAL A 41 -3.84 5.34 -11.02
CA VAL A 41 -3.17 5.72 -9.77
C VAL A 41 -3.29 4.58 -8.75
N ARG A 42 -2.17 4.27 -8.10
CA ARG A 42 -2.13 3.34 -6.95
C ARG A 42 -1.30 3.93 -5.83
N LEU A 43 -1.67 3.63 -4.59
CA LEU A 43 -0.91 3.97 -3.39
C LEU A 43 -0.25 2.72 -2.81
N TYR A 44 1.00 2.83 -2.39
CA TYR A 44 1.69 1.86 -1.56
C TYR A 44 1.93 2.45 -0.18
N VAL A 45 1.32 1.83 0.83
CA VAL A 45 1.47 2.26 2.24
C VAL A 45 2.61 1.48 2.88
N LEU A 46 3.65 2.19 3.32
CA LEU A 46 4.85 1.59 3.91
C LEU A 46 4.63 1.07 5.33
N TYR A 47 3.78 1.74 6.11
CA TYR A 47 3.52 1.42 7.51
C TYR A 47 2.11 0.90 7.70
N GLY A 48 2.00 -0.35 8.10
CA GLY A 48 0.75 -1.07 8.06
C GLY A 48 -0.43 -0.55 8.90
N HIS A 49 -0.17 0.26 9.92
CA HIS A 49 -1.23 0.87 10.73
C HIS A 49 -1.83 2.13 10.07
N LEU A 50 -1.16 2.63 9.02
CA LEU A 50 -1.42 3.87 8.33
C LEU A 50 -2.23 3.66 7.05
N ALA A 51 -3.35 2.94 7.14
CA ALA A 51 -4.22 2.71 6.00
C ALA A 51 -5.20 3.87 5.80
N PRO A 52 -5.56 4.19 4.54
CA PRO A 52 -6.52 5.25 4.27
C PRO A 52 -7.93 4.94 4.80
N PRO A 53 -8.81 5.95 4.87
CA PRO A 53 -10.25 5.77 5.06
C PRO A 53 -10.84 4.69 4.14
N ASP A 54 -11.86 3.98 4.61
CA ASP A 54 -12.44 2.82 3.90
C ASP A 54 -13.23 3.21 2.64
N ASP A 55 -13.76 4.43 2.60
CA ASP A 55 -14.53 4.97 1.48
C ASP A 55 -13.65 5.49 0.34
N TRP A 56 -12.37 5.81 0.59
CA TRP A 56 -11.45 6.34 -0.41
C TRP A 56 -11.15 5.34 -1.53
N LYS A 57 -11.49 5.68 -2.78
CA LYS A 57 -11.54 4.72 -3.90
C LYS A 57 -10.20 4.42 -4.56
N VAL A 58 -9.13 5.08 -4.13
CA VAL A 58 -7.78 4.88 -4.68
C VAL A 58 -7.29 3.47 -4.35
N LYS A 59 -6.86 2.75 -5.39
CA LYS A 59 -6.33 1.39 -5.26
C LYS A 59 -5.06 1.40 -4.40
N THR A 60 -5.12 0.76 -3.24
CA THR A 60 -4.07 0.85 -2.22
C THR A 60 -3.51 -0.52 -1.86
N TYR A 61 -2.20 -0.65 -1.92
CA TYR A 61 -1.45 -1.75 -1.35
C TYR A 61 -1.18 -1.51 0.12
N VAL A 62 -1.69 -2.40 0.97
CA VAL A 62 -1.60 -2.28 2.43
C VAL A 62 -0.62 -3.33 2.97
N THR A 63 0.47 -2.86 3.58
CA THR A 63 1.50 -3.71 4.23
C THR A 63 1.11 -4.16 5.63
N GLY A 64 -0.01 -3.66 6.16
CA GLY A 64 -0.41 -3.82 7.54
C GLY A 64 -1.33 -4.95 7.91
N TYR A 65 -1.50 -5.08 9.22
CA TYR A 65 -2.29 -6.10 9.89
C TYR A 65 -3.38 -5.43 10.74
N GLY A 66 -4.50 -6.13 10.98
CA GLY A 66 -5.37 -5.82 12.11
C GLY A 66 -6.57 -4.91 11.83
N ARG A 67 -6.62 -4.19 10.70
CA ARG A 67 -7.91 -3.63 10.23
C ARG A 67 -8.83 -4.74 9.74
N GLY A 68 -10.14 -4.52 9.88
CA GLY A 68 -11.23 -5.45 9.54
C GLY A 68 -11.25 -5.87 8.06
N PRO A 69 -12.40 -6.36 7.56
CA PRO A 69 -12.55 -6.69 6.14
C PRO A 69 -12.16 -5.48 5.29
N LEU A 70 -11.24 -5.64 4.34
CA LEU A 70 -10.90 -4.60 3.38
C LEU A 70 -11.68 -4.84 2.09
N ASP A 71 -12.14 -3.78 1.43
CA ASP A 71 -12.75 -3.88 0.11
C ASP A 71 -11.72 -4.40 -0.91
N PRO A 72 -11.89 -5.63 -1.46
CA PRO A 72 -10.92 -6.22 -2.37
C PRO A 72 -10.85 -5.52 -3.74
N ALA A 73 -11.80 -4.64 -4.08
CA ALA A 73 -11.74 -3.84 -5.30
C ALA A 73 -10.71 -2.71 -5.20
N THR A 74 -10.55 -2.13 -4.01
CA THR A 74 -9.74 -0.92 -3.76
C THR A 74 -8.56 -1.16 -2.82
N ARG A 75 -8.48 -2.32 -2.15
CA ARG A 75 -7.43 -2.65 -1.20
C ARG A 75 -6.84 -4.01 -1.49
N LYS A 76 -5.51 -4.07 -1.56
CA LYS A 76 -4.76 -5.32 -1.64
C LYS A 76 -3.84 -5.45 -0.44
N ARG A 77 -4.18 -6.36 0.47
CA ARG A 77 -3.31 -6.70 1.61
C ARG A 77 -2.13 -7.52 1.11
N LEU A 78 -0.92 -7.01 1.32
CA LEU A 78 0.31 -7.66 0.85
C LEU A 78 0.85 -8.69 1.84
N ILE A 79 0.61 -8.47 3.14
CA ILE A 79 1.02 -9.39 4.17
C ILE A 79 -0.22 -9.99 4.83
N ASP A 80 -0.91 -10.86 4.09
CA ASP A 80 -1.95 -11.69 4.65
C ASP A 80 -1.37 -13.01 5.15
N LYS A 81 -0.69 -12.92 6.29
CA LYS A 81 -0.39 -14.10 7.10
C LYS A 81 -1.28 -13.97 8.32
N GLY A 82 -2.38 -14.74 8.35
CA GLY A 82 -3.30 -14.79 9.48
C GLY A 82 -2.57 -14.89 10.84
N ARG A 83 -3.25 -14.54 11.94
CA ARG A 83 -2.65 -14.45 13.30
C ARG A 83 -1.72 -15.63 13.66
N VAL A 84 -2.13 -16.86 13.31
CA VAL A 84 -1.40 -18.11 13.60
C VAL A 84 -0.04 -18.16 12.90
N ARG A 85 -0.01 -17.90 11.59
CA ARG A 85 1.22 -17.97 10.80
C ARG A 85 2.23 -16.88 11.21
N ARG A 86 1.73 -15.75 11.73
CA ARG A 86 2.59 -14.70 12.33
C ARG A 86 3.26 -15.14 13.61
N GLN A 87 2.56 -15.83 14.51
CA GLN A 87 3.18 -16.36 15.72
C GLN A 87 4.27 -17.38 15.38
N VAL A 88 3.98 -18.27 14.41
CA VAL A 88 4.95 -19.26 13.93
C VAL A 88 6.18 -18.58 13.32
N ASP A 89 5.99 -17.63 12.41
CA ASP A 89 7.10 -16.91 11.76
C ASP A 89 7.93 -16.11 12.77
N ARG A 90 7.30 -15.49 13.77
CA ARG A 90 7.98 -14.71 14.82
C ARG A 90 8.78 -15.61 15.76
N TYR A 91 8.24 -16.78 16.10
CA TYR A 91 8.94 -17.80 16.88
C TYR A 91 10.13 -18.38 16.11
N LEU A 92 9.96 -18.72 14.82
CA LEU A 92 11.03 -19.22 13.96
C LEU A 92 12.13 -18.18 13.71
N ALA A 93 11.79 -16.90 13.60
CA ALA A 93 12.76 -15.82 13.48
C ALA A 93 13.61 -15.71 14.76
N HIS A 94 12.98 -15.75 15.93
CA HIS A 94 13.67 -15.78 17.24
C HIS A 94 14.60 -17.00 17.36
N ALA A 95 14.11 -18.20 17.01
CA ALA A 95 14.90 -19.44 17.07
C ALA A 95 16.10 -19.44 16.11
N ARG A 96 16.06 -18.65 15.03
CA ARG A 96 17.15 -18.51 14.04
C ARG A 96 18.03 -17.29 14.27
N GLY A 97 17.86 -16.57 15.39
CA GLY A 97 18.62 -15.35 15.69
C GLY A 97 18.38 -14.20 14.70
N ARG A 98 17.27 -14.22 13.95
CA ARG A 98 16.91 -13.17 13.00
C ARG A 98 15.84 -12.28 13.60
N THR A 99 16.06 -10.97 13.58
CA THR A 99 15.00 -9.99 13.88
C THR A 99 14.00 -9.96 12.74
N TRP A 100 12.71 -9.91 13.07
CA TRP A 100 11.65 -9.73 12.09
C TRP A 100 11.71 -8.29 11.54
N ASP A 101 12.23 -8.13 10.34
CA ASP A 101 12.39 -6.82 9.70
C ASP A 101 11.22 -6.50 8.77
N THR A 102 10.21 -5.80 9.29
CA THR A 102 9.04 -5.35 8.51
C THR A 102 9.40 -4.43 7.36
N ARG A 103 10.50 -3.67 7.48
CA ARG A 103 10.95 -2.73 6.45
C ARG A 103 11.48 -3.50 5.25
N ARG A 104 12.34 -4.50 5.46
CA ARG A 104 12.82 -5.36 4.37
C ARG A 104 11.67 -6.06 3.63
N TYR A 105 10.67 -6.56 4.35
CA TYR A 105 9.49 -7.17 3.72
C TYR A 105 8.65 -6.16 2.92
N ALA A 106 8.53 -4.92 3.41
CA ALA A 106 7.87 -3.85 2.67
C ALA A 106 8.64 -3.54 1.36
N GLU A 107 9.95 -3.36 1.44
CA GLU A 107 10.83 -3.10 0.30
C GLU A 107 10.77 -4.22 -0.75
N GLU A 108 10.78 -5.49 -0.33
CA GLU A 108 10.63 -6.65 -1.24
C GLU A 108 9.29 -6.63 -1.98
N TRP A 109 8.21 -6.28 -1.28
CA TRP A 109 6.89 -6.15 -1.88
C TRP A 109 6.78 -4.97 -2.84
N LEU A 110 7.35 -3.83 -2.45
CA LEU A 110 7.42 -2.65 -3.31
C LEU A 110 8.17 -2.98 -4.61
N ALA A 111 9.32 -3.64 -4.51
CA ALA A 111 10.09 -4.09 -5.67
C ALA A 111 9.27 -5.03 -6.57
N ARG A 112 8.50 -5.96 -5.99
CA ARG A 112 7.60 -6.83 -6.76
C ARG A 112 6.50 -6.05 -7.48
N ILE A 113 5.89 -5.07 -6.82
CA ILE A 113 4.84 -4.22 -7.41
C ILE A 113 5.41 -3.41 -8.56
N ILE A 114 6.57 -2.76 -8.37
CA ILE A 114 7.21 -1.97 -9.43
C ILE A 114 7.53 -2.86 -10.63
N ARG A 115 8.07 -4.07 -10.41
CA ARG A 115 8.38 -5.01 -11.51
C ARG A 115 7.15 -5.55 -12.23
N GLY A 116 6.08 -5.83 -11.48
CA GLY A 116 4.85 -6.44 -12.00
C GLY A 116 3.91 -5.43 -12.66
N TRP A 117 3.61 -4.32 -11.97
CA TRP A 117 2.70 -3.30 -12.46
C TRP A 117 3.39 -2.28 -13.38
N ARG A 118 4.72 -2.14 -13.28
CA ARG A 118 5.53 -1.25 -14.13
C ARG A 118 4.97 0.18 -14.18
N PRO A 119 4.90 0.89 -13.03
CA PRO A 119 4.49 2.28 -13.03
C PRO A 119 5.40 3.11 -13.94
N HIS A 120 4.82 4.11 -14.62
CA HIS A 120 5.57 5.07 -15.42
C HIS A 120 6.19 6.16 -14.53
N ILE A 121 5.52 6.48 -13.43
CA ILE A 121 5.96 7.46 -12.44
C ILE A 121 5.88 6.80 -11.06
N VAL A 122 6.95 6.95 -10.27
CA VAL A 122 6.95 6.61 -8.84
C VAL A 122 7.13 7.91 -8.06
N HIS A 123 6.17 8.25 -7.21
CA HIS A 123 6.22 9.45 -6.38
C HIS A 123 6.25 9.05 -4.91
N THR A 124 7.19 9.62 -4.15
CA THR A 124 7.40 9.30 -2.74
C THR A 124 7.16 10.53 -1.89
N PHE A 125 6.26 10.43 -0.92
CA PHE A 125 6.10 11.48 0.10
C PHE A 125 7.20 11.30 1.16
N SER A 126 7.87 12.41 1.53
CA SER A 126 8.89 12.39 2.56
C SER A 126 8.23 12.26 3.92
N LEU A 127 8.66 11.27 4.68
CA LEU A 127 8.27 11.04 6.07
C LEU A 127 8.78 12.21 6.93
N ASP A 128 7.94 12.70 7.83
CA ASP A 128 8.25 13.40 9.09
C ASP A 128 8.12 14.93 9.23
N ALA A 129 7.95 15.78 8.21
CA ALA A 129 7.94 17.26 8.46
C ALA A 129 6.75 18.09 7.93
N ALA A 130 5.90 17.57 7.04
CA ALA A 130 4.86 18.39 6.40
C ALA A 130 3.49 17.70 6.28
N GLU A 131 3.27 16.62 7.03
CA GLU A 131 2.06 15.80 6.91
C GLU A 131 1.07 16.11 8.05
N PHE A 132 -0.15 16.52 7.69
CA PHE A 132 -1.30 16.49 8.59
C PHE A 132 -2.07 15.19 8.37
N TYR A 133 -2.55 14.55 9.43
CA TYR A 133 -3.24 13.26 9.36
C TYR A 133 -4.76 13.44 9.58
N PHE A 134 -5.57 12.60 8.94
CA PHE A 134 -7.01 12.54 9.22
C PHE A 134 -7.25 11.88 10.58
N ASP A 135 -8.24 12.37 11.33
CA ASP A 135 -8.83 11.64 12.45
C ASP A 135 -9.63 10.46 11.88
N VAL A 136 -9.20 9.23 12.19
CA VAL A 136 -9.79 7.97 11.68
C VAL A 136 -10.48 7.19 12.79
#